data_AF-A0A8T3ZYU7-F1
#
_entry.id   AF-A0A8T3ZYU7-F1
#
_cell.length_a   1.000
_cell.length_b   1.000
_cell.length_c   1.000
_cell.angle_alpha   90.00
_cell.angle_beta   90.00
_cell.angle_gamma   90.00
#
_symmetry.space_group_name_H-M   'P 1'
#
loop_
_entity.id
_entity.type
_entity.pdbx_description
1 polymer ?
#
loop_
_entity_poly.entity_id
_entity_poly.type
_entity_poly.pdbx_seq_one_letter_code
_entity_poly.pdbx_strand_id
1 'polypeptide(L)'
;MWNQAEKDEIKKHAEELFWELDEKHDTRFKEVCSTSGETGNRVEELLKKGQRKVRLYAPFEVLGPEDVDWEKGEFKDPFFRLALDLVAPKYLLFTKIKTEGKVIYGRDVTKTIELKISWHERLKAILIPHHLGFFAMLLSPFAPRTAVKMVIKAAIYSVEASLYYLKKPVGRGTKAALAELELEIGRNRYVSAKHFRRAYELKYLIREIEISRWSSFWFCLRTFYEIVKLNWWTALHRLKGKIF
;
A
#
# COMPACT_ATOMS: atom_id res chain seq x y z
N MET A 1 34.27 -4.97 11.50
CA MET A 1 32.90 -5.47 11.23
C MET A 1 32.27 -5.76 12.57
N TRP A 2 31.13 -5.15 12.91
CA TRP A 2 30.46 -5.40 14.18
C TRP A 2 29.93 -6.84 14.24
N ASN A 3 30.10 -7.48 15.39
CA ASN A 3 29.51 -8.79 15.68
C ASN A 3 28.00 -8.66 15.92
N GLN A 4 27.29 -9.79 16.04
CA GLN A 4 25.82 -9.77 16.17
C GLN A 4 25.35 -9.12 17.48
N ALA A 5 26.08 -9.33 18.58
CA ALA A 5 25.74 -8.76 19.88
C ALA A 5 25.89 -7.22 19.88
N GLU A 6 26.96 -6.70 19.28
CA GLU A 6 27.19 -5.26 19.11
C GLU A 6 26.11 -4.61 18.25
N LYS A 7 25.67 -5.29 17.18
CA LYS A 7 24.56 -4.80 16.34
C LYS A 7 23.25 -4.73 17.11
N ASP A 8 22.96 -5.73 17.94
CA ASP A 8 21.74 -5.79 18.73
C ASP A 8 21.74 -4.71 19.83
N GLU A 9 22.89 -4.45 20.45
CA GLU A 9 23.06 -3.37 21.43
C GLU A 9 22.86 -1.98 20.81
N ILE A 10 23.50 -1.72 19.67
CA ILE A 10 23.35 -0.46 18.93
C ILE A 10 21.90 -0.26 18.50
N LYS A 11 21.24 -1.32 18.04
CA LYS A 11 19.84 -1.27 17.65
C LYS A 11 18.94 -0.92 18.83
N LYS A 12 19.19 -1.54 19.99
CA LYS A 12 18.43 -1.26 21.22
C LYS A 12 18.62 0.19 21.65
N HIS A 13 19.85 0.69 21.67
CA HIS A 13 20.13 2.07 22.03
C HIS A 13 19.51 3.08 21.05
N ALA A 14 19.59 2.81 19.74
CA ALA A 14 18.95 3.63 18.73
C ALA A 14 17.42 3.63 18.85
N GLU A 15 16.81 2.50 19.22
CA GLU A 15 15.38 2.40 19.47
C GLU A 15 14.95 3.19 20.71
N GLU A 16 15.72 3.10 21.81
CA GLU A 16 15.52 3.90 23.01
C GLU A 16 15.57 5.41 22.69
N LEU A 17 16.64 5.85 22.02
CA LEU A 17 16.81 7.24 21.59
C LEU A 17 15.68 7.71 20.67
N PHE A 18 15.22 6.85 19.76
CA PHE A 18 14.12 7.17 18.86
C PHE A 18 12.82 7.43 19.63
N TRP A 19 12.50 6.61 20.63
CA TRP A 19 11.30 6.80 21.45
C TRP A 19 11.40 8.02 22.37
N GLU A 20 12.58 8.30 22.93
CA GLU A 20 12.83 9.54 23.67
C GLU A 20 12.60 10.77 22.80
N LEU A 21 13.11 10.76 21.55
CA LEU A 21 12.90 11.84 20.60
C LEU A 21 11.43 11.98 20.19
N ASP A 22 10.72 10.87 20.03
CA ASP A 22 9.30 10.89 19.71
C ASP A 22 8.46 11.57 20.80
N GLU A 23 8.74 11.23 22.06
CA GLU A 23 8.08 11.83 23.22
C GLU A 23 8.46 13.31 23.37
N LYS A 24 9.75 13.64 23.22
CA LYS A 24 10.25 15.01 23.32
C LYS A 24 9.66 15.95 22.27
N HIS A 25 9.40 15.45 21.06
CA HIS A 25 8.98 16.27 19.93
C HIS A 25 7.50 16.12 19.55
N ASP A 26 6.70 15.37 20.34
CA ASP A 26 5.30 15.01 20.04
C ASP A 26 5.10 14.59 18.57
N THR A 27 6.03 13.78 18.04
CA THR A 27 5.92 13.32 16.64
C THR A 27 4.88 12.22 16.46
N ARG A 28 4.37 11.65 17.57
CA ARG A 28 3.35 10.59 17.62
C ARG A 28 3.71 9.34 16.83
N PHE A 29 5.00 9.10 16.58
CA PHE A 29 5.49 7.88 15.97
C PHE A 29 5.15 6.69 16.82
N LYS A 30 5.13 6.77 18.15
CA LYS A 30 4.69 5.66 18.99
C LYS A 30 3.27 5.25 18.66
N GLU A 31 2.36 6.17 18.33
CA GLU A 31 0.98 5.84 17.96
C GLU A 31 0.83 5.29 16.54
N VAL A 32 1.73 5.69 15.63
CA VAL A 32 1.68 5.33 14.20
C VAL A 32 2.53 4.09 13.87
N CYS A 33 3.66 3.93 14.56
CA CYS A 33 4.66 2.86 14.44
C CYS A 33 4.49 1.75 15.48
N SER A 34 3.73 1.96 16.59
CA SER A 34 3.49 0.88 17.56
C SER A 34 2.65 -0.22 16.89
N THR A 35 3.36 -1.20 16.38
CA THR A 35 2.79 -2.52 16.13
C THR A 35 2.48 -3.25 17.44
N SER A 36 2.80 -2.67 18.61
CA SER A 36 2.77 -3.24 19.96
C SER A 36 1.44 -3.13 20.72
N GLY A 37 0.43 -2.42 20.23
CA GLY A 37 -0.87 -2.41 20.92
C GLY A 37 -1.50 -3.80 20.94
N GLU A 38 -1.72 -4.38 22.13
CA GLU A 38 -2.55 -5.57 22.31
C GLU A 38 -3.94 -5.29 21.75
N THR A 39 -4.31 -6.05 20.73
CA THR A 39 -5.70 -6.09 20.26
C THR A 39 -6.26 -7.34 20.89
N GLY A 40 -7.26 -7.25 21.76
CA GLY A 40 -7.90 -8.39 22.44
C GLY A 40 -8.54 -9.45 21.52
N ASN A 41 -8.20 -9.45 20.23
CA ASN A 41 -8.58 -10.41 19.21
C ASN A 41 -7.35 -11.17 18.70
N ARG A 42 -7.30 -12.48 18.96
CA ARG A 42 -6.21 -13.41 18.56
C ARG A 42 -5.91 -13.37 17.06
N VAL A 43 -6.91 -13.14 16.20
CA VAL A 43 -6.72 -13.06 14.75
C VAL A 43 -5.95 -11.80 14.37
N GLU A 44 -6.24 -10.67 15.03
CA GLU A 44 -5.53 -9.42 14.78
C GLU A 44 -4.09 -9.47 15.29
N GLU A 45 -3.84 -10.17 16.39
CA GLU A 45 -2.48 -10.40 16.89
C GLU A 45 -1.64 -11.26 15.94
N LEU A 46 -2.22 -12.33 15.37
CA LEU A 46 -1.54 -13.16 14.39
C LEU A 46 -1.22 -12.37 13.11
N LEU A 47 -2.17 -11.56 12.64
CA LEU A 47 -1.95 -10.67 11.49
C LEU A 47 -0.87 -9.64 11.78
N LYS A 48 -0.87 -9.02 12.96
CA LYS A 48 0.18 -8.09 13.40
C LYS A 48 1.54 -8.77 13.46
N LYS A 49 1.63 -9.99 14.03
CA LYS A 49 2.88 -10.77 14.07
C LYS A 49 3.40 -11.07 12.66
N GLY A 50 2.51 -11.41 11.72
CA GLY A 50 2.88 -11.59 10.31
C GLY A 50 3.35 -10.28 9.66
N GLN A 51 2.64 -9.17 9.90
CA GLN A 51 2.99 -7.85 9.36
C GLN A 51 4.32 -7.34 9.90
N ARG A 52 4.65 -7.56 11.18
CA ARG A 52 5.95 -7.17 11.76
C ARG A 52 7.15 -7.82 11.07
N LYS A 53 6.98 -9.00 10.47
CA LYS A 53 8.04 -9.69 9.72
C LYS A 53 8.26 -9.10 8.33
N VAL A 54 7.33 -8.29 7.82
CA VAL A 54 7.38 -7.73 6.47
C VAL A 54 7.63 -6.23 6.58
N ARG A 55 8.83 -5.77 6.16
CA ARG A 55 9.28 -4.36 6.27
C ARG A 55 8.29 -3.32 5.69
N LEU A 56 7.40 -3.74 4.77
CA LEU A 56 6.39 -2.92 4.09
C LEU A 56 5.24 -2.37 4.95
N TYR A 57 5.22 -2.65 6.26
CA TYR A 57 4.18 -2.16 7.18
C TYR A 57 4.69 -1.11 8.17
N ALA A 58 5.95 -0.70 8.09
CA ALA A 58 6.45 0.46 8.83
C ALA A 58 5.87 1.75 8.22
N PRO A 59 5.49 2.74 9.03
CA PRO A 59 4.89 3.98 8.53
C PRO A 59 5.85 4.88 7.72
N PHE A 60 7.15 4.65 7.85
CA PHE A 60 8.17 5.09 6.90
C PHE A 60 9.21 3.97 6.74
N GLU A 61 9.61 3.69 5.50
CA GLU A 61 10.59 2.67 5.17
C GLU A 61 11.90 3.36 4.76
N VAL A 62 12.99 3.04 5.46
CA VAL A 62 14.32 3.55 5.13
C VAL A 62 15.06 2.46 4.35
N LEU A 63 15.44 2.77 3.12
CA LEU A 63 16.13 1.85 2.22
C LEU A 63 17.57 2.31 2.05
N GLY A 64 18.51 1.46 2.43
CA GLY A 64 19.95 1.67 2.23
C GLY A 64 20.43 1.19 0.85
N PRO A 65 21.70 1.47 0.51
CA PRO A 65 22.34 1.02 -0.73
C PRO A 65 22.40 -0.52 -0.90
N GLU A 66 22.37 -1.24 0.22
CA GLU A 66 22.40 -2.71 0.25
C GLU A 66 21.03 -3.37 0.31
N ASP A 67 19.95 -2.60 0.42
CA ASP A 67 18.60 -3.16 0.45
C ASP A 67 18.04 -3.35 -0.98
N VAL A 68 18.43 -2.46 -1.90
CA VAL A 68 17.87 -2.38 -3.25
C VAL A 68 18.99 -2.25 -4.29
N ASP A 69 18.94 -3.08 -5.32
CA ASP A 69 19.57 -2.83 -6.61
C ASP A 69 18.73 -1.77 -7.34
N TRP A 70 19.11 -0.50 -7.16
CA TRP A 70 18.36 0.66 -7.65
C TRP A 70 18.32 0.73 -9.18
N GLU A 71 19.34 0.22 -9.87
CA GLU A 71 19.37 0.19 -11.33
C GLU A 71 18.36 -0.82 -11.88
N LYS A 72 18.28 -2.01 -11.27
CA LYS A 72 17.35 -3.06 -11.68
C LYS A 72 15.95 -2.91 -11.08
N GLY A 73 15.78 -2.07 -10.06
CA GLY A 73 14.54 -1.99 -9.30
C GLY A 73 14.22 -3.32 -8.62
N GLU A 74 15.21 -3.94 -7.97
CA GLU A 74 15.04 -5.21 -7.27
C GLU A 74 15.58 -5.13 -5.85
N PHE A 75 14.93 -5.80 -4.91
CA PHE A 75 15.48 -5.94 -3.56
C PHE A 75 16.55 -7.03 -3.54
N LYS A 76 17.65 -6.76 -2.86
CA LYS A 76 18.79 -7.68 -2.75
C LYS A 76 18.48 -8.89 -1.85
N ASP A 77 17.63 -8.69 -0.84
CA ASP A 77 17.19 -9.79 0.03
C ASP A 77 16.22 -10.73 -0.72
N PRO A 78 16.54 -12.05 -0.83
CA PRO A 78 15.75 -12.98 -1.64
C PRO A 78 14.37 -13.27 -1.04
N PHE A 79 14.23 -13.27 0.29
CA PHE A 79 12.94 -13.48 0.95
C PHE A 79 12.02 -12.27 0.70
N PHE A 80 12.56 -11.06 0.81
CA PHE A 80 11.84 -9.83 0.56
C PHE A 80 11.50 -9.64 -0.91
N ARG A 81 12.40 -10.02 -1.81
CA ARG A 81 12.13 -10.08 -3.25
C ARG A 81 10.95 -11.01 -3.55
N LEU A 82 10.96 -12.22 -2.99
CA LEU A 82 9.88 -13.18 -3.17
C LEU A 82 8.56 -12.67 -2.59
N ALA A 83 8.59 -12.10 -1.37
CA ALA A 83 7.42 -11.51 -0.75
C ALA A 83 6.84 -10.40 -1.63
N LEU A 84 7.66 -9.43 -2.05
CA LEU A 84 7.24 -8.36 -2.94
C LEU A 84 6.68 -8.86 -4.27
N ASP A 85 7.34 -9.86 -4.87
CA ASP A 85 6.87 -10.46 -6.11
C ASP A 85 5.45 -11.02 -5.99
N LEU A 86 5.03 -11.42 -4.79
CA LEU A 86 3.70 -11.95 -4.48
C LEU A 86 2.70 -10.87 -4.04
N VAL A 87 3.11 -9.88 -3.25
CA VAL A 87 2.17 -8.94 -2.58
C VAL A 87 2.14 -7.51 -3.11
N ALA A 88 3.08 -7.09 -3.96
CA ALA A 88 3.07 -5.74 -4.52
C ALA A 88 3.54 -5.70 -5.98
N PRO A 89 2.89 -4.92 -6.86
CA PRO A 89 3.47 -4.63 -8.18
C PRO A 89 4.74 -3.80 -7.97
N LYS A 90 5.90 -4.35 -8.33
CA LYS A 90 7.21 -3.68 -8.15
C LYS A 90 7.20 -2.31 -8.81
N TYR A 91 6.60 -2.23 -10.00
CA TYR A 91 6.46 -0.98 -10.73
C TYR A 91 5.75 0.12 -9.92
N LEU A 92 4.62 -0.17 -9.28
CA LEU A 92 3.88 0.84 -8.51
C LEU A 92 4.70 1.27 -7.29
N LEU A 93 5.35 0.31 -6.61
CA LEU A 93 6.21 0.58 -5.46
C LEU A 93 7.35 1.52 -5.85
N PHE A 94 8.12 1.21 -6.88
CA PHE A 94 9.25 2.04 -7.28
C PHE A 94 8.84 3.35 -7.96
N THR A 95 7.70 3.40 -8.65
CA THR A 95 7.14 4.67 -9.14
C THR A 95 6.82 5.59 -7.98
N LYS A 96 6.26 5.03 -6.89
CA LYS A 96 6.00 5.77 -5.67
C LYS A 96 7.27 6.23 -4.98
N ILE A 97 8.28 5.36 -4.86
CA ILE A 97 9.60 5.76 -4.32
C ILE A 97 10.22 6.88 -5.18
N LYS A 98 10.11 6.82 -6.50
CA LYS A 98 10.65 7.84 -7.42
C LYS A 98 9.92 9.18 -7.33
N THR A 99 8.65 9.19 -6.97
CA THR A 99 7.80 10.40 -6.97
C THR A 99 7.63 11.01 -5.58
N GLU A 100 7.48 10.19 -4.55
CA GLU A 100 7.24 10.60 -3.17
C GLU A 100 8.45 10.39 -2.25
N GLY A 101 9.44 9.59 -2.68
CA GLY A 101 10.63 9.29 -1.88
C GLY A 101 11.48 10.53 -1.63
N LYS A 102 12.00 10.63 -0.40
CA LYS A 102 12.93 11.69 0.00
C LYS A 102 14.30 11.10 0.25
N VAL A 103 15.31 11.72 -0.34
CA VAL A 103 16.71 11.36 -0.09
C VAL A 103 17.13 12.07 1.19
N ILE A 104 17.36 11.29 2.25
CA ILE A 104 17.72 11.83 3.57
C ILE A 104 19.19 12.26 3.58
N TYR A 105 20.07 11.54 2.88
CA TYR A 105 21.49 11.84 2.78
C TYR A 105 22.10 11.26 1.49
N GLY A 106 23.10 11.95 0.92
CA GLY A 106 23.88 11.45 -0.22
C GLY A 106 23.31 11.81 -1.60
N ARG A 107 23.73 11.06 -2.63
CA ARG A 107 23.31 11.25 -4.02
C ARG A 107 21.86 10.82 -4.20
N ASP A 108 21.12 11.58 -5.01
CA ASP A 108 19.77 11.22 -5.41
C ASP A 108 19.76 10.01 -6.37
N VAL A 109 19.58 8.82 -5.80
CA VAL A 109 19.46 7.53 -6.51
C VAL A 109 18.05 7.27 -7.02
N THR A 110 17.06 8.08 -6.68
CA THR A 110 15.67 7.85 -7.13
C THR A 110 15.53 8.04 -8.65
N LYS A 111 16.37 8.91 -9.22
CA LYS A 111 16.39 9.22 -10.65
C LYS A 111 16.98 8.10 -11.51
N THR A 112 17.88 7.28 -10.94
CA THR A 112 18.56 6.19 -11.65
C THR A 112 17.71 4.93 -11.78
N ILE A 113 16.54 4.89 -11.14
CA ILE A 113 15.63 3.73 -11.22
C ILE A 113 15.06 3.62 -12.65
N GLU A 114 15.49 2.59 -13.36
CA GLU A 114 14.94 2.18 -14.66
C GLU A 114 13.78 1.21 -14.45
N LEU A 115 12.56 1.71 -14.64
CA LEU A 115 11.36 0.90 -14.48
C LEU A 115 11.04 0.13 -15.77
N LYS A 116 11.53 -1.11 -15.85
CA LYS A 116 11.12 -2.04 -16.91
C LYS A 116 9.86 -2.79 -16.49
N ILE A 117 8.82 -2.71 -17.33
CA ILE A 117 7.52 -3.30 -17.01
C ILE A 117 7.27 -4.52 -17.87
N SER A 118 7.32 -5.69 -17.26
CA SER A 118 6.92 -6.93 -17.90
C SER A 118 5.39 -7.05 -17.96
N TRP A 119 4.89 -7.91 -18.86
CA TRP A 119 3.47 -8.27 -18.88
C TRP A 119 2.99 -8.85 -17.54
N HIS A 120 3.85 -9.60 -16.84
CA HIS A 120 3.54 -10.17 -15.52
C HIS A 120 3.31 -9.09 -14.46
N GLU A 121 4.14 -8.05 -14.41
CA GLU A 121 3.95 -6.92 -13.49
C GLU A 121 2.62 -6.19 -13.73
N ARG A 122 2.20 -6.09 -14.99
CA ARG A 122 0.88 -5.56 -15.34
C ARG A 122 -0.21 -6.45 -14.75
N LEU A 123 -0.21 -7.74 -15.05
CA LEU A 123 -1.22 -8.66 -14.54
C LEU A 123 -1.32 -8.61 -13.00
N LYS A 124 -0.17 -8.56 -12.30
CA LYS A 124 -0.12 -8.39 -10.85
C LYS A 124 -0.78 -7.10 -10.36
N ALA A 125 -0.62 -5.99 -11.06
CA ALA A 125 -1.27 -4.72 -10.72
C ALA A 125 -2.81 -4.79 -10.72
N ILE A 126 -3.40 -5.69 -11.52
CA ILE A 126 -4.85 -5.95 -11.50
C ILE A 126 -5.21 -6.97 -10.43
N LEU A 127 -4.48 -8.09 -10.35
CA LEU A 127 -4.83 -9.21 -9.48
C LEU A 127 -4.66 -8.88 -7.99
N ILE A 128 -3.63 -8.13 -7.61
CA ILE A 128 -3.33 -7.82 -6.21
C ILE A 128 -4.50 -7.05 -5.54
N PRO A 129 -5.03 -5.95 -6.10
CA PRO A 129 -6.22 -5.31 -5.56
C PRO A 129 -7.43 -6.23 -5.43
N HIS A 130 -7.64 -7.13 -6.39
CA HIS A 130 -8.75 -8.10 -6.32
C HIS A 130 -8.58 -9.07 -5.16
N HIS A 131 -7.42 -9.70 -5.03
CA HIS A 131 -7.14 -10.62 -3.93
C HIS A 131 -7.24 -9.91 -2.59
N LEU A 132 -6.68 -8.70 -2.46
CA LEU A 132 -6.79 -7.91 -1.23
C LEU A 132 -8.25 -7.60 -0.89
N GLY A 133 -9.07 -7.21 -1.87
CA GLY A 133 -10.48 -6.93 -1.64
C GLY A 133 -11.30 -8.17 -1.27
N PHE A 134 -11.03 -9.30 -1.92
CA PHE A 134 -11.67 -10.58 -1.63
C PHE A 134 -11.31 -11.09 -0.23
N PHE A 135 -10.02 -11.10 0.13
CA PHE A 135 -9.58 -11.50 1.46
C PHE A 135 -10.10 -10.55 2.54
N ALA A 136 -10.18 -9.25 2.28
CA ALA A 136 -10.80 -8.31 3.21
C ALA A 136 -12.28 -8.65 3.47
N MET A 137 -13.03 -9.04 2.44
CA MET A 137 -14.42 -9.48 2.60
C MET A 137 -14.51 -10.73 3.48
N LEU A 138 -13.68 -11.75 3.24
CA LEU A 138 -13.63 -12.96 4.06
C LEU A 138 -13.18 -12.69 5.50
N LEU A 139 -12.29 -11.72 5.71
CA LEU A 139 -11.76 -11.35 7.02
C LEU A 139 -12.75 -10.52 7.84
N SER A 140 -13.70 -9.83 7.18
CA SER A 140 -14.61 -8.88 7.83
C SER A 140 -15.43 -9.43 9.02
N PRO A 141 -15.87 -10.69 9.07
CA PRO A 141 -16.59 -11.22 10.24
C PRO A 141 -15.70 -11.36 11.49
N PHE A 142 -14.40 -11.60 11.27
CA PHE A 142 -13.44 -11.94 12.33
C PHE A 142 -12.63 -10.74 12.80
N ALA A 143 -12.27 -9.83 11.88
CA ALA A 143 -11.50 -8.63 12.17
C ALA A 143 -12.04 -7.44 11.33
N PRO A 144 -13.20 -6.87 11.71
CA PRO A 144 -13.91 -5.86 10.92
C PRO A 144 -13.06 -4.65 10.56
N ARG A 145 -12.30 -4.13 11.54
CA ARG A 145 -11.46 -2.94 11.36
C ARG A 145 -10.28 -3.23 10.43
N THR A 146 -9.63 -4.38 10.63
CA THR A 146 -8.52 -4.82 9.80
C THR A 146 -8.96 -5.08 8.35
N ALA A 147 -10.12 -5.71 8.17
CA ALA A 147 -10.75 -5.90 6.87
C ALA A 147 -11.03 -4.57 6.15
N VAL A 148 -11.62 -3.58 6.83
CA VAL A 148 -11.89 -2.28 6.21
C VAL A 148 -10.57 -1.57 5.85
N LYS A 149 -9.54 -1.60 6.70
CA LYS A 149 -8.21 -1.06 6.34
C LYS A 149 -7.65 -1.73 5.09
N MET A 150 -7.78 -3.05 4.98
CA MET A 150 -7.31 -3.85 3.86
C MET A 150 -8.06 -3.54 2.56
N VAL A 151 -9.40 -3.43 2.62
CA VAL A 151 -10.20 -3.11 1.42
C VAL A 151 -10.00 -1.66 0.95
N ILE A 152 -9.75 -0.73 1.87
CA ILE A 152 -9.36 0.65 1.52
C ILE A 152 -8.02 0.64 0.77
N LYS A 153 -7.03 -0.13 1.26
CA LYS A 153 -5.74 -0.28 0.57
C LYS A 153 -5.92 -0.88 -0.83
N ALA A 154 -6.76 -1.90 -0.95
CA ALA A 154 -7.12 -2.50 -2.24
C ALA A 154 -7.73 -1.48 -3.21
N ALA A 155 -8.65 -0.65 -2.72
CA ALA A 155 -9.31 0.39 -3.51
C ALA A 155 -8.30 1.42 -4.05
N ILE A 156 -7.38 1.89 -3.19
CA ILE A 156 -6.32 2.83 -3.58
C ILE A 156 -5.42 2.22 -4.65
N TYR A 157 -4.97 0.97 -4.45
CA TYR A 157 -4.12 0.29 -5.42
C TYR A 157 -4.83 0.06 -6.76
N SER A 158 -6.14 -0.21 -6.75
CA SER A 158 -6.92 -0.36 -8.00
C SER A 158 -7.04 0.95 -8.78
N VAL A 159 -7.17 2.09 -8.09
CA VAL A 159 -7.15 3.42 -8.70
C VAL A 159 -5.79 3.70 -9.34
N GLU A 160 -4.69 3.50 -8.61
CA GLU A 160 -3.33 3.72 -9.10
C GLU A 160 -3.00 2.79 -10.29
N ALA A 161 -3.39 1.52 -10.20
CA ALA A 161 -3.25 0.56 -11.29
C ALA A 161 -4.05 0.99 -12.52
N SER A 162 -5.29 1.48 -12.35
CA SER A 162 -6.12 1.94 -13.46
C SER A 162 -5.54 3.15 -14.16
N LEU A 163 -5.10 4.17 -13.41
CA LEU A 163 -4.42 5.33 -13.99
C LEU A 163 -3.16 4.93 -14.76
N TYR A 164 -2.39 3.99 -14.22
CA TYR A 164 -1.25 3.42 -14.94
C TYR A 164 -1.66 2.82 -16.29
N TYR A 165 -2.71 2.00 -16.33
CA TYR A 165 -3.18 1.39 -17.59
C TYR A 165 -3.67 2.41 -18.61
N LEU A 166 -4.21 3.52 -18.12
CA LEU A 166 -4.67 4.65 -18.92
C LEU A 166 -3.53 5.60 -19.30
N LYS A 167 -2.28 5.26 -18.97
CA LYS A 167 -1.06 6.06 -19.20
C LYS A 167 -1.17 7.48 -18.59
N LYS A 168 -1.85 7.60 -17.46
CA LYS A 168 -1.98 8.85 -16.69
C LYS A 168 -0.89 8.94 -15.61
N PRO A 169 -0.59 10.15 -15.09
CA PRO A 169 0.38 10.31 -14.01
C PRO A 169 -0.01 9.50 -12.76
N VAL A 170 0.96 8.76 -12.20
CA VAL A 170 0.82 7.98 -10.96
C VAL A 170 1.77 8.55 -9.90
N GLY A 171 1.46 8.39 -8.61
CA GLY A 171 2.35 8.83 -7.52
C GLY A 171 2.21 10.30 -7.11
N ARG A 172 1.11 10.97 -7.49
CA ARG A 172 0.78 12.34 -7.03
C ARG A 172 -0.03 12.36 -5.72
N GLY A 173 -0.02 11.26 -4.97
CA GLY A 173 -0.90 11.02 -3.83
C GLY A 173 -2.32 10.60 -4.22
N THR A 174 -2.98 9.90 -3.30
CA THR A 174 -4.28 9.24 -3.52
C THR A 174 -5.40 10.22 -3.90
N LYS A 175 -5.43 11.43 -3.33
CA LYS A 175 -6.46 12.44 -3.64
C LYS A 175 -6.37 12.93 -5.08
N ALA A 176 -5.15 13.20 -5.57
CA ALA A 176 -4.92 13.59 -6.96
C ALA A 176 -5.23 12.43 -7.91
N ALA A 177 -4.84 11.20 -7.55
CA ALA A 177 -5.18 10.01 -8.32
C ALA A 177 -6.71 9.82 -8.46
N LEU A 178 -7.46 10.02 -7.38
CA LEU A 178 -8.93 9.95 -7.43
C LEU A 178 -9.53 11.05 -8.31
N ALA A 179 -9.02 12.29 -8.23
CA ALA A 179 -9.47 13.38 -9.09
C ALA A 179 -9.16 13.12 -10.57
N GLU A 180 -7.97 12.60 -10.87
CA GLU A 180 -7.58 12.24 -12.24
C GLU A 180 -8.46 11.11 -12.78
N LEU A 181 -8.73 10.10 -11.94
CA LEU A 181 -9.63 9.01 -12.29
C LEU A 181 -11.06 9.52 -12.46
N GLU A 182 -11.52 10.44 -11.63
CA GLU A 182 -12.83 11.11 -11.77
C GLU A 182 -12.94 11.94 -13.04
N LEU A 183 -11.87 12.59 -13.51
CA LEU A 183 -11.89 13.29 -14.78
C LEU A 183 -12.01 12.31 -15.96
N GLU A 184 -11.29 11.19 -15.87
CA GLU A 184 -11.30 10.16 -16.91
C GLU A 184 -12.61 9.35 -16.93
N ILE A 185 -13.14 9.04 -15.74
CA ILE A 185 -14.40 8.31 -15.55
C ILE A 185 -15.62 9.23 -15.58
N GLY A 186 -15.47 10.54 -15.31
CA GLY A 186 -16.55 11.50 -15.03
C GLY A 186 -17.57 11.71 -16.14
N ARG A 187 -17.35 11.10 -17.31
CA ARG A 187 -18.33 11.01 -18.40
C ARG A 187 -19.13 9.69 -18.42
N ASN A 188 -18.87 8.75 -17.50
CA ASN A 188 -19.37 7.38 -17.54
C ASN A 188 -19.94 6.93 -16.18
N ARG A 189 -21.19 6.47 -16.17
CA ARG A 189 -21.96 6.07 -14.97
C ARG A 189 -21.55 4.72 -14.34
N TYR A 190 -20.53 4.06 -14.87
CA TYR A 190 -20.25 2.64 -14.57
C TYR A 190 -19.42 2.40 -13.31
N VAL A 191 -18.60 3.36 -12.88
CA VAL A 191 -17.75 3.24 -11.69
C VAL A 191 -18.09 4.35 -10.70
N SER A 192 -18.35 3.99 -9.45
CA SER A 192 -18.71 4.95 -8.42
C SER A 192 -17.46 5.61 -7.84
N ALA A 193 -16.94 6.65 -8.50
CA ALA A 193 -15.84 7.44 -7.97
C ALA A 193 -16.13 8.00 -6.55
N LYS A 194 -17.39 8.34 -6.27
CA LYS A 194 -17.89 8.68 -4.93
C LYS A 194 -17.61 7.59 -3.89
N HIS A 195 -17.63 6.32 -4.27
CA HIS A 195 -17.35 5.19 -3.37
C HIS A 195 -15.86 5.11 -3.03
N PHE A 196 -14.98 5.29 -4.02
CA PHE A 196 -13.54 5.35 -3.80
C PHE A 196 -13.13 6.57 -2.96
N ARG A 197 -13.78 7.72 -3.18
CA ARG A 197 -13.60 8.92 -2.34
C ARG A 197 -14.00 8.65 -0.89
N ARG A 198 -15.17 8.03 -0.66
CA ARG A 198 -15.62 7.63 0.67
C ARG A 198 -14.65 6.63 1.33
N ALA A 199 -14.11 5.67 0.58
CA ALA A 199 -13.11 4.74 1.10
C ALA A 199 -11.82 5.46 1.52
N TYR A 200 -11.40 6.47 0.75
CA TYR A 200 -10.26 7.31 1.11
C TYR A 200 -10.51 8.17 2.34
N GLU A 201 -11.68 8.79 2.48
CA GLU A 201 -12.07 9.55 3.69
C GLU A 201 -12.09 8.64 4.92
N LEU A 202 -12.65 7.43 4.78
CA LEU A 202 -12.70 6.43 5.84
C LEU A 202 -11.31 6.00 6.30
N LYS A 203 -10.28 6.06 5.44
CA LYS A 203 -8.88 5.78 5.81
C LYS A 203 -8.42 6.58 7.03
N TYR A 204 -8.89 7.82 7.15
CA TYR A 204 -8.50 8.73 8.23
C TYR A 204 -9.41 8.55 9.46
N LEU A 205 -10.70 8.29 9.23
CA LEU A 205 -11.71 8.20 10.30
C LEU A 205 -11.81 6.81 10.94
N ILE A 206 -11.25 5.76 10.32
CA ILE A 206 -11.34 4.37 10.79
C ILE A 206 -10.78 4.15 12.21
N ARG A 207 -9.95 5.08 12.70
CA ARG A 207 -9.36 5.06 14.05
C ARG A 207 -10.34 5.47 15.14
N GLU A 208 -11.34 6.27 14.79
CA GLU A 208 -12.30 6.86 15.74
C GLU A 208 -13.67 6.17 15.68
N ILE A 209 -13.96 5.50 14.57
CA ILE A 209 -15.25 4.87 14.34
C ILE A 209 -15.23 3.41 14.82
N GLU A 210 -16.23 3.02 15.60
CA GLU A 210 -16.56 1.62 15.83
C GLU A 210 -17.19 1.01 14.57
N ILE A 211 -16.59 -0.08 14.09
CA ILE A 211 -17.03 -0.75 12.87
C ILE A 211 -17.70 -2.06 13.25
N SER A 212 -19.03 -2.11 13.07
CA SER A 212 -19.78 -3.35 13.24
C SER A 212 -19.41 -4.39 12.18
N ARG A 213 -19.50 -5.68 12.52
CA ARG A 213 -19.20 -6.80 11.59
C ARG A 213 -19.99 -6.69 10.29
N TRP A 214 -21.29 -6.43 10.38
CA TRP A 214 -22.17 -6.29 9.21
C TRP A 214 -21.84 -5.07 8.36
N SER A 215 -21.59 -3.92 8.98
CA SER A 215 -21.18 -2.72 8.23
C SER A 215 -19.85 -2.92 7.51
N SER A 216 -18.89 -3.60 8.15
CA SER A 216 -17.60 -3.98 7.54
C SER A 216 -17.80 -4.90 6.35
N PHE A 217 -18.58 -5.98 6.51
CA PHE A 217 -18.85 -6.93 5.44
C PHE A 217 -19.46 -6.25 4.21
N TRP A 218 -20.53 -5.48 4.39
CA TRP A 218 -21.18 -4.77 3.28
C TRP A 218 -20.27 -3.72 2.65
N PHE A 219 -19.49 -3.01 3.46
CA PHE A 219 -18.50 -2.07 2.95
C PHE A 219 -17.41 -2.78 2.13
N CYS A 220 -16.87 -3.90 2.62
CA CYS A 220 -15.88 -4.70 1.92
C CYS A 220 -16.43 -5.28 0.62
N LEU A 221 -17.63 -5.88 0.64
CA LEU A 221 -18.30 -6.43 -0.53
C LEU A 221 -18.54 -5.35 -1.60
N ARG A 222 -19.11 -4.21 -1.20
CA ARG A 222 -19.35 -3.09 -2.13
C ARG A 222 -18.04 -2.56 -2.71
N THR A 223 -16.99 -2.40 -1.89
CA THR A 223 -15.69 -1.92 -2.36
C THR A 223 -15.04 -2.92 -3.32
N PHE A 224 -15.09 -4.21 -3.01
CA PHE A 224 -14.61 -5.26 -3.90
C PHE A 224 -15.34 -5.23 -5.25
N TYR A 225 -16.66 -5.10 -5.25
CA TYR A 225 -17.45 -4.98 -6.47
C TYR A 225 -17.05 -3.76 -7.31
N GLU A 226 -16.84 -2.59 -6.69
CA GLU A 226 -16.38 -1.39 -7.38
C GLU A 226 -14.95 -1.54 -7.95
N ILE A 227 -14.06 -2.26 -7.26
CA ILE A 227 -12.72 -2.63 -7.78
C ILE A 227 -12.85 -3.49 -9.04
N VAL A 228 -13.72 -4.50 -9.03
CA VAL A 228 -13.97 -5.35 -10.22
C VAL A 228 -14.46 -4.52 -11.39
N LYS A 229 -15.45 -3.64 -11.16
CA LYS A 229 -15.98 -2.76 -12.21
C LYS A 229 -14.90 -1.84 -12.79
N LEU A 230 -14.12 -1.21 -11.91
CA LEU A 230 -13.05 -0.31 -12.33
C LEU A 230 -12.04 -1.04 -13.21
N ASN A 231 -11.56 -2.20 -12.76
CA ASN A 231 -10.59 -2.98 -13.53
C ASN A 231 -11.16 -3.47 -14.87
N TRP A 232 -12.43 -3.92 -14.88
CA TRP A 232 -13.11 -4.31 -16.12
C TRP A 232 -13.25 -3.15 -17.10
N TRP A 233 -13.69 -1.98 -16.62
CA TRP A 233 -13.81 -0.78 -17.43
C TRP A 233 -12.47 -0.33 -17.99
N THR A 234 -11.42 -0.33 -17.17
CA THR A 234 -10.05 -0.01 -17.59
C THR A 234 -9.55 -0.98 -18.68
N ALA A 235 -9.83 -2.28 -18.53
CA ALA A 235 -9.48 -3.28 -19.53
C ALA A 235 -10.21 -3.05 -20.86
N LEU A 236 -11.52 -2.80 -20.82
CA LEU A 236 -12.32 -2.48 -22.01
C LEU A 236 -11.84 -1.20 -22.71
N HIS A 237 -11.53 -0.15 -21.95
CA HIS A 237 -11.05 1.11 -22.51
C HIS A 237 -9.72 0.91 -23.24
N ARG A 238 -8.81 0.12 -22.66
CA ARG A 238 -7.54 -0.23 -23.28
C ARG A 238 -7.70 -1.06 -24.56
N LEU A 239 -8.69 -1.95 -24.61
CA LEU A 239 -8.99 -2.73 -25.81
C LEU A 239 -9.57 -1.86 -26.93
N LYS A 240 -10.46 -0.91 -26.59
CA LYS A 240 -11.02 0.05 -27.56
C LYS A 240 -9.97 1.03 -28.09
N GLY A 241 -9.03 1.48 -27.26
CA GLY A 241 -7.91 2.35 -27.65
C GLY A 241 -6.81 1.69 -28.48
N LYS A 242 -6.94 0.41 -28.85
CA LYS A 242 -6.06 -0.30 -29.79
C LYS A 242 -6.67 -0.47 -31.19
N ILE A 243 -7.87 0.08 -31.44
CA ILE A 243 -8.61 -0.02 -32.71
C ILE A 243 -8.49 1.26 -33.55
N PHE A 244 -7.67 2.23 -33.14
CA PHE A 244 -7.33 3.42 -33.94
C PHE A 244 -5.81 3.59 -34.01
#